data_AF-A0A2N8NJ46-F1
#
_entry.id   AF-A0A2N8NJ46-F1
#
_cell.length_a   1.000
_cell.length_b   1.000
_cell.length_c   1.000
_cell.angle_alpha   90.00
_cell.angle_beta   90.00
_cell.angle_gamma   90.00
#
_symmetry.space_group_name_H-M   'P 1'
#
loop_
_entity.id
_entity.type
_entity.pdbx_description
1 polymer ?
#
loop_
_entity_poly.entity_id
_entity_poly.type
_entity_poly.pdbx_seq_one_letter_code
_entity_poly.pdbx_strand_id
1 'polypeptide(L)'
;MPRNKPYKRTLDRYRAQLPPTKHRRSPGNRTLTVQPQFPLEDIYISLFTERRIYDRDGNESYEPIEHRVKATHVEMLDALRLALDEGAVNLKSFGNRYGLTPPDLNGLVLALTGMEATTFRMAWQMRRVDELLRYTDLTIEEVARRSGVGTGSNLFYACQRDFHCSPSERRDAIREWNDVGRFR
;
A
#
# COMPACT_ATOMS: atom_id res chain seq x y z
N MET A 1 -25.63 -19.62 -35.42
CA MET A 1 -25.63 -18.16 -35.25
C MET A 1 -25.53 -17.85 -33.76
N PRO A 2 -24.37 -17.45 -33.22
CA PRO A 2 -24.24 -17.14 -31.80
C PRO A 2 -24.69 -15.71 -31.50
N ARG A 3 -25.46 -15.59 -30.42
CA ARG A 3 -26.20 -14.43 -29.96
C ARG A 3 -25.26 -13.49 -29.18
N ASN A 4 -24.86 -12.37 -29.79
CA ASN A 4 -24.07 -11.32 -29.15
C ASN A 4 -24.86 -10.72 -27.96
N LYS A 5 -24.36 -10.85 -26.73
CA LYS A 5 -24.89 -10.15 -25.55
C LYS A 5 -24.08 -8.84 -25.33
N PRO A 6 -24.70 -7.65 -25.45
CA PRO A 6 -24.01 -6.38 -25.24
C PRO A 6 -24.15 -5.98 -23.76
N TYR A 7 -23.31 -6.54 -22.88
CA TYR A 7 -23.36 -6.22 -21.44
C TYR A 7 -22.05 -5.66 -20.85
N LYS A 8 -21.03 -5.36 -21.66
CA LYS A 8 -19.75 -4.84 -21.15
C LYS A 8 -19.54 -3.33 -21.28
N ARG A 9 -20.22 -2.64 -22.20
CA ARG A 9 -19.89 -1.22 -22.51
C ARG A 9 -20.42 -0.18 -21.53
N THR A 10 -21.36 -0.52 -20.65
CA THR A 10 -21.99 0.45 -19.72
C THR A 10 -21.31 0.52 -18.36
N LEU A 11 -20.60 -0.53 -17.92
CA LEU A 11 -19.88 -0.53 -16.64
C LEU A 11 -18.60 0.32 -16.68
N ASP A 12 -17.91 0.36 -17.83
CA ASP A 12 -16.65 1.09 -17.98
C ASP A 12 -16.82 2.61 -17.86
N ARG A 13 -17.98 3.16 -18.26
CA ARG A 13 -18.25 4.61 -18.14
C ARG A 13 -18.48 5.06 -16.70
N TYR A 14 -18.95 4.18 -15.82
CA TYR A 14 -19.16 4.51 -14.40
C TYR A 14 -17.87 4.48 -13.59
N ARG A 15 -16.90 3.61 -13.94
CA ARG A 15 -15.60 3.55 -13.24
C ARG A 15 -14.69 4.74 -13.53
N ALA A 16 -14.76 5.31 -14.74
CA ALA A 16 -13.95 6.46 -15.14
C ALA A 16 -14.28 7.78 -14.39
N GLN A 17 -15.38 7.82 -13.62
CA GLN A 17 -15.82 9.00 -12.85
C GLN A 17 -15.62 8.86 -11.34
N LEU A 18 -15.13 7.71 -10.85
CA LEU A 18 -14.82 7.57 -9.44
C LEU A 18 -13.46 8.24 -9.18
N PRO A 19 -13.35 9.16 -8.20
CA PRO A 19 -12.05 9.66 -7.77
C PRO A 19 -11.16 8.47 -7.40
N PRO A 20 -9.82 8.58 -7.52
CA PRO A 20 -8.92 7.51 -7.08
C PRO A 20 -9.36 7.10 -5.68
N THR A 21 -9.63 5.80 -5.50
CA THR A 21 -10.16 5.26 -4.26
C THR A 21 -9.18 5.60 -3.14
N LYS A 22 -9.41 6.74 -2.48
CA LYS A 22 -8.62 7.19 -1.34
C LYS A 22 -8.74 6.08 -0.30
N HIS A 23 -7.61 5.58 0.16
CA HIS A 23 -7.51 4.57 1.20
C HIS A 23 -8.15 5.11 2.49
N ARG A 24 -9.48 5.01 2.64
CA ARG A 24 -10.16 5.49 3.84
C ARG A 24 -10.32 4.31 4.79
N ARG A 25 -9.22 3.88 5.38
CA ARG A 25 -9.30 3.17 6.67
C ARG A 25 -9.70 4.20 7.72
N SER A 26 -10.68 3.83 8.56
CA SER A 26 -10.96 4.62 9.76
C SER A 26 -9.70 4.64 10.62
N PRO A 27 -9.28 5.81 11.16
CA PRO A 27 -8.07 5.93 11.98
C PRO A 27 -8.06 5.04 13.23
N GLY A 28 -9.21 4.49 13.61
CA GLY A 28 -9.42 3.65 14.79
C GLY A 28 -10.69 4.09 15.51
N ASN A 29 -10.84 3.68 16.77
CA ASN A 29 -11.90 4.24 17.62
C ASN A 29 -11.56 5.67 18.09
N ARG A 30 -10.28 6.04 18.01
CA ARG A 30 -9.77 7.36 18.38
C ARG A 30 -9.42 8.15 17.13
N THR A 31 -9.94 9.37 17.04
CA THR A 31 -9.60 10.32 15.97
C THR A 31 -8.87 11.50 16.60
N LEU A 32 -7.71 11.86 16.06
CA LEU A 32 -7.01 13.08 16.48
C LEU A 32 -7.82 14.31 16.07
N THR A 33 -7.84 15.32 16.93
CA THR A 33 -8.44 16.64 16.64
C THR A 33 -7.52 17.56 15.84
N VAL A 34 -6.26 17.15 15.64
CA VAL A 34 -5.23 17.88 14.91
C VAL A 34 -4.82 17.12 13.66
N GLN A 35 -4.24 17.82 12.69
CA GLN A 35 -3.65 17.16 11.52
C GLN A 35 -2.46 16.29 11.95
N PRO A 36 -2.36 15.05 11.44
CA PRO A 36 -1.18 14.22 11.68
C PRO A 36 0.08 14.89 11.17
N GLN A 37 1.17 14.79 11.94
CA GLN A 37 2.46 15.31 11.52
C GLN A 37 3.07 14.48 10.38
N PHE A 38 2.78 13.18 10.37
CA PHE A 38 3.35 12.22 9.45
C PHE A 38 2.26 11.32 8.86
N PRO A 39 1.44 11.83 7.92
CA PRO A 39 0.45 11.02 7.25
C PRO A 39 1.13 9.94 6.38
N LEU A 40 0.47 8.81 6.18
CA LEU A 40 1.05 7.63 5.53
C LEU A 40 1.66 7.96 4.15
N GLU A 41 0.98 8.76 3.35
CA GLU A 41 1.40 9.19 2.01
C GLU A 41 2.79 9.84 1.98
N ASP A 42 3.15 10.54 3.06
CA ASP A 42 4.39 11.31 3.15
C ASP A 42 5.56 10.47 3.66
N ILE A 43 5.28 9.45 4.47
CA ILE A 43 6.31 8.63 5.12
C ILE A 43 6.47 7.23 4.52
N TYR A 44 5.57 6.83 3.63
CA TYR A 44 5.61 5.52 2.98
C TYR A 44 6.85 5.34 2.10
N ILE A 45 7.54 4.22 2.30
CA ILE A 45 8.70 3.78 1.50
C ILE A 45 8.18 2.84 0.40
N SER A 46 8.45 3.20 -0.86
CA SER A 46 8.04 2.39 -2.02
C SER A 46 8.87 1.11 -2.10
N LEU A 47 8.24 0.05 -2.61
CA LEU A 47 8.90 -1.23 -2.88
C LEU A 47 9.92 -1.19 -4.01
N PHE A 48 9.79 -0.22 -4.89
CA PHE A 48 10.59 -0.12 -6.10
C PHE A 48 11.70 0.90 -5.95
N THR A 49 12.81 0.63 -6.62
CA THR A 49 14.01 1.45 -6.60
C THR A 49 14.22 2.19 -7.91
N GLU A 50 13.61 1.73 -8.99
CA GLU A 50 13.79 2.30 -10.32
C GLU A 50 12.44 2.53 -11.01
N ARG A 51 12.39 3.54 -11.88
CA ARG A 51 11.25 3.79 -12.78
C ARG A 51 11.69 3.66 -14.23
N ARG A 52 10.80 3.13 -15.07
CA ARG A 52 10.96 3.12 -16.51
C ARG A 52 10.81 4.53 -17.08
N ILE A 53 11.75 4.91 -17.94
CA ILE A 53 11.69 6.09 -18.80
C ILE A 53 11.80 5.65 -20.26
N TYR A 54 11.27 6.47 -21.15
CA TYR A 54 11.46 6.32 -22.59
C TYR A 54 12.34 7.46 -23.07
N ASP A 55 13.40 7.13 -23.81
CA ASP A 55 14.21 8.15 -24.48
C ASP A 55 13.46 8.73 -25.70
N ARG A 56 14.09 9.69 -26.40
CA ARG A 56 13.50 10.31 -27.60
C ARG A 56 13.32 9.34 -28.77
N ASP A 57 14.04 8.23 -28.75
CA ASP A 57 14.02 7.20 -29.79
C ASP A 57 13.04 6.05 -29.44
N GLY A 58 12.41 6.12 -28.26
CA GLY A 58 11.44 5.15 -27.77
C GLY A 58 12.05 3.93 -27.07
N ASN A 59 13.36 3.91 -26.80
CA ASN A 59 13.99 2.84 -26.04
C ASN A 59 13.64 2.97 -24.56
N GLU A 60 13.38 1.82 -23.93
CA GLU A 60 13.17 1.77 -22.49
C GLU A 60 14.50 1.75 -21.73
N SER A 61 14.61 2.60 -20.73
CA SER A 61 15.67 2.56 -19.72
C SER A 61 15.08 2.77 -18.32
N TYR A 62 15.88 2.49 -17.29
CA TYR A 62 15.45 2.63 -15.89
C TYR A 62 16.31 3.67 -15.20
N GLU A 63 15.65 4.63 -14.56
CA GLU A 63 16.29 5.62 -13.71
C GLU A 63 16.01 5.29 -12.24
N PRO A 64 17.01 5.43 -11.35
CA PRO A 64 16.78 5.36 -9.92
C PRO A 64 15.68 6.32 -9.48
N ILE A 65 14.73 5.82 -8.71
CA ILE A 65 13.83 6.64 -7.90
C ILE A 65 14.71 7.19 -6.77
N GLU A 66 14.84 8.51 -6.70
CA GLU A 66 15.55 9.16 -5.59
C GLU A 66 15.10 8.55 -4.26
N HIS A 67 16.05 8.02 -3.50
CA HIS A 67 15.78 7.21 -2.31
C HIS A 67 14.86 7.96 -1.35
N ARG A 68 13.72 7.33 -1.05
CA ARG A 68 12.54 7.92 -0.43
C ARG A 68 12.59 7.99 1.10
N VAL A 69 13.78 7.90 1.70
CA VAL A 69 13.94 7.92 3.17
C VAL A 69 14.11 9.35 3.63
N LYS A 70 13.07 10.18 3.48
CA LYS A 70 13.02 11.44 4.24
C LYS A 70 12.88 11.03 5.70
N ALA A 71 13.95 11.17 6.49
CA ALA A 71 13.91 10.94 7.91
C ALA A 71 12.79 11.80 8.52
N THR A 72 11.99 11.21 9.39
CA THR A 72 11.03 11.99 10.19
C THR A 72 11.75 12.74 11.31
N HIS A 73 13.02 12.38 11.57
CA HIS A 73 13.81 12.80 12.74
C HIS A 73 13.19 12.36 14.07
N VAL A 74 12.18 11.48 14.01
CA VAL A 74 11.66 10.75 15.16
C VAL A 74 12.21 9.33 15.07
N GLU A 75 13.27 9.05 15.82
CA GLU A 75 14.03 7.79 15.76
C GLU A 75 13.12 6.55 15.78
N MET A 76 12.15 6.54 16.69
CA MET A 76 11.20 5.44 16.82
C MET A 76 10.27 5.26 15.61
N LEU A 77 9.87 6.35 14.97
CA LEU A 77 9.02 6.30 13.77
C LEU A 77 9.84 5.84 12.56
N ASP A 78 11.08 6.34 12.43
CA ASP A 78 11.99 5.90 11.37
C ASP A 78 12.35 4.42 11.52
N ALA A 79 12.61 3.95 12.74
CA ALA A 79 12.79 2.52 13.02
C ALA A 79 11.56 1.67 12.68
N LEU A 80 10.35 2.16 12.98
CA LEU A 80 9.12 1.47 12.62
C LEU A 80 8.93 1.38 11.10
N ARG A 81 9.21 2.47 10.37
CA ARG A 81 9.13 2.53 8.90
C ARG A 81 10.08 1.52 8.26
N LEU A 82 11.33 1.46 8.72
CA LEU A 82 12.32 0.49 8.24
C LEU A 82 11.89 -0.95 8.55
N ALA A 83 11.41 -1.22 9.76
CA ALA A 83 10.90 -2.55 10.10
C ALA A 83 9.71 -2.95 9.19
N LEU A 84 8.80 -2.02 8.91
CA LEU A 84 7.67 -2.26 8.01
C LEU A 84 8.10 -2.51 6.56
N ASP A 85 9.21 -1.91 6.15
CA ASP A 85 9.79 -2.10 4.83
C ASP A 85 10.49 -3.46 4.68
N GLU A 86 11.23 -3.90 5.70
CA GLU A 86 11.84 -5.25 5.78
C GLU A 86 10.78 -6.36 5.79
N GLY A 87 9.56 -6.04 6.23
CA GLY A 87 8.38 -6.90 6.13
C GLY A 87 7.98 -7.59 7.45
N ALA A 88 6.77 -8.16 7.43
CA ALA A 88 6.16 -8.99 8.49
C ALA A 88 6.39 -8.52 9.95
N VAL A 89 6.19 -7.22 10.23
CA VAL A 89 6.37 -6.68 11.58
C VAL A 89 5.29 -7.18 12.54
N ASN A 90 5.76 -7.80 13.62
CA ASN A 90 4.99 -7.97 14.85
C ASN A 90 5.18 -6.71 15.72
N LEU A 91 4.12 -5.90 15.87
CA LEU A 91 4.17 -4.63 16.60
C LEU A 91 4.51 -4.82 18.09
N LYS A 92 4.10 -5.93 18.70
CA LYS A 92 4.44 -6.25 20.10
C LYS A 92 5.93 -6.52 20.23
N SER A 93 6.49 -7.40 19.39
CA SER A 93 7.92 -7.68 19.40
C SER A 93 8.75 -6.45 19.04
N PHE A 94 8.26 -5.62 18.12
CA PHE A 94 8.88 -4.33 17.80
C PHE A 94 8.93 -3.43 19.04
N GLY A 95 7.79 -3.15 19.69
CA GLY A 95 7.75 -2.29 20.88
C GLY A 95 8.63 -2.79 22.02
N ASN A 96 8.60 -4.11 22.30
CA ASN A 96 9.40 -4.72 23.35
C ASN A 96 10.91 -4.51 23.16
N ARG A 97 11.43 -4.49 21.91
CA ARG A 97 12.85 -4.22 21.64
C ARG A 97 13.29 -2.83 22.07
N TYR A 98 12.34 -1.90 22.18
CA TYR A 98 12.56 -0.51 22.60
C TYR A 98 11.99 -0.22 24.00
N GLY A 99 11.64 -1.27 24.77
CA GLY A 99 11.07 -1.11 26.12
C GLY A 99 9.65 -0.54 26.15
N LEU A 100 8.93 -0.52 25.02
CA LEU A 100 7.57 0.01 24.93
C LEU A 100 6.52 -1.08 25.15
N THR A 101 5.48 -0.73 25.90
CA THR A 101 4.27 -1.56 25.97
C THR A 101 3.39 -1.36 24.72
N PRO A 102 2.46 -2.28 24.41
CA PRO A 102 1.55 -2.09 23.28
C PRO A 102 0.73 -0.79 23.32
N PRO A 103 0.22 -0.33 24.49
CA PRO A 103 -0.38 1.00 24.60
C PRO A 103 0.56 2.15 24.27
N ASP A 104 1.83 2.10 24.70
CA ASP A 104 2.80 3.17 24.41
C ASP A 104 3.07 3.29 22.92
N LEU A 105 3.33 2.17 22.26
CA LEU A 105 3.53 2.13 20.81
C LEU A 105 2.28 2.63 20.07
N ASN A 106 1.09 2.22 20.51
CA ASN A 106 -0.16 2.69 19.92
C ASN A 106 -0.35 4.20 20.10
N GLY A 107 -0.06 4.74 21.28
CA GLY A 107 -0.13 6.16 21.57
C GLY A 107 0.83 6.98 20.71
N LEU A 108 2.07 6.52 20.58
CA LEU A 108 3.09 7.13 19.74
C LEU A 108 2.65 7.17 18.26
N VAL A 109 2.27 6.03 17.69
CA VAL A 109 1.87 5.96 16.28
C VAL A 109 0.60 6.78 16.03
N LEU A 110 -0.37 6.72 16.94
CA LEU A 110 -1.58 7.52 16.86
C LEU A 110 -1.24 9.02 16.85
N ALA A 111 -0.43 9.49 17.80
CA ALA A 111 -0.07 10.91 17.91
C ALA A 111 0.65 11.45 16.67
N LEU A 112 1.50 10.62 16.04
CA LEU A 112 2.33 11.04 14.90
C LEU A 112 1.60 10.91 13.56
N THR A 113 0.86 9.82 13.37
CA THR A 113 0.29 9.43 12.07
C THR A 113 -1.23 9.60 11.98
N GLY A 114 -1.89 9.85 13.12
CA GLY A 114 -3.33 9.90 13.23
C GLY A 114 -4.01 8.54 13.14
N MET A 115 -3.26 7.43 13.06
CA MET A 115 -3.79 6.08 12.98
C MET A 115 -3.33 5.26 14.19
N GLU A 116 -4.22 4.43 14.74
CA GLU A 116 -3.81 3.38 15.68
C GLU A 116 -2.75 2.47 15.05
N ALA A 117 -1.82 1.94 15.84
CA ALA A 117 -0.63 1.24 15.32
C ALA A 117 -0.98 0.04 14.42
N THR A 118 -2.01 -0.73 14.79
CA THR A 118 -2.50 -1.84 13.96
C THR A 118 -3.07 -1.34 12.63
N THR A 119 -3.87 -0.26 12.67
CA THR A 119 -4.44 0.38 11.47
C THR A 119 -3.34 0.89 10.55
N PHE A 120 -2.34 1.58 11.11
CA PHE A 120 -1.19 2.10 10.39
C PHE A 120 -0.41 0.99 9.68
N ARG A 121 -0.03 -0.08 10.41
CA ARG A 121 0.66 -1.25 9.83
C ARG A 121 -0.12 -1.83 8.66
N MET A 122 -1.42 -2.02 8.84
CA MET A 122 -2.22 -2.62 7.78
C MET A 122 -2.41 -1.67 6.59
N ALA A 123 -2.53 -0.37 6.81
CA ALA A 123 -2.56 0.63 5.74
C ALA A 123 -1.25 0.61 4.93
N TRP A 124 -0.11 0.49 5.60
CA TRP A 124 1.20 0.31 4.98
C TRP A 124 1.26 -0.94 4.10
N GLN A 125 0.82 -2.08 4.63
CA GLN A 125 0.76 -3.34 3.89
C GLN A 125 -0.15 -3.26 2.67
N MET A 126 -1.33 -2.64 2.79
CA MET A 126 -2.25 -2.50 1.66
C MET A 126 -1.76 -1.52 0.60
N ARG A 127 -0.95 -0.53 0.98
CA ARG A 127 -0.25 0.33 0.02
C ARG A 127 0.76 -0.48 -0.81
N ARG A 128 1.54 -1.36 -0.16
CA ARG A 128 2.44 -2.31 -0.85
C ARG A 128 1.69 -3.28 -1.75
N VAL A 129 0.54 -3.79 -1.31
CA VAL A 129 -0.33 -4.63 -2.14
C VAL A 129 -0.69 -3.91 -3.44
N ASP A 130 -1.19 -2.68 -3.36
CA ASP A 130 -1.59 -1.93 -4.57
C ASP A 130 -0.38 -1.67 -5.50
N GLU A 131 0.79 -1.35 -4.96
CA GLU A 131 2.03 -1.21 -5.74
C GLU A 131 2.38 -2.50 -6.49
N LEU A 132 2.39 -3.65 -5.81
CA LEU A 132 2.70 -4.94 -6.41
C LEU A 132 1.63 -5.38 -7.42
N LEU A 133 0.35 -5.23 -7.09
CA LEU A 133 -0.75 -5.55 -7.99
C LEU A 133 -0.73 -4.67 -9.23
N ARG A 134 -0.39 -3.39 -9.11
CA ARG A 134 -0.40 -2.46 -10.24
C ARG A 134 0.78 -2.69 -11.17
N TYR A 135 1.99 -2.77 -10.63
CA TYR A 135 3.21 -2.65 -11.43
C TYR A 135 3.94 -3.97 -11.73
N THR A 136 3.48 -5.11 -11.20
CA THR A 136 4.13 -6.42 -11.39
C THR A 136 3.16 -7.50 -11.84
N ASP A 137 3.64 -8.54 -12.54
CA ASP A 137 2.85 -9.73 -12.89
C ASP A 137 2.98 -10.88 -11.87
N LEU A 138 3.33 -10.54 -10.63
CA LEU A 138 3.43 -11.53 -9.56
C LEU A 138 2.10 -12.25 -9.32
N THR A 139 2.17 -13.50 -8.86
CA THR A 139 0.98 -14.24 -8.42
C THR A 139 0.40 -13.58 -7.16
N ILE A 140 -0.89 -13.80 -6.88
CA ILE A 140 -1.53 -13.26 -5.67
C ILE A 140 -0.83 -13.73 -4.40
N GLU A 141 -0.31 -14.97 -4.41
CA GLU A 141 0.46 -15.51 -3.29
C GLU A 141 1.76 -14.74 -3.07
N GLU A 142 2.49 -14.45 -4.15
CA GLU A 142 3.74 -13.70 -4.05
C GLU A 142 3.50 -12.23 -3.66
N VAL A 143 2.39 -11.64 -4.12
CA VAL A 143 1.94 -10.32 -3.66
C VAL A 143 1.65 -10.31 -2.16
N ALA A 144 0.95 -11.32 -1.64
CA ALA A 144 0.65 -11.42 -0.22
C ALA A 144 1.93 -11.54 0.62
N ARG A 145 2.89 -12.34 0.15
CA ARG A 145 4.18 -12.53 0.81
C ARG A 145 5.01 -11.24 0.83
N ARG A 146 5.22 -10.61 -0.33
CA ARG A 146 6.07 -9.40 -0.45
C ARG A 146 5.45 -8.14 0.16
N SER A 147 4.13 -8.05 0.20
CA SER A 147 3.44 -6.93 0.87
C SER A 147 3.50 -7.02 2.41
N GLY A 148 3.87 -8.18 2.95
CA GLY A 148 3.90 -8.44 4.39
C GLY A 148 2.54 -8.84 4.99
N VAL A 149 1.51 -9.01 4.16
CA VAL A 149 0.18 -9.52 4.59
C VAL A 149 0.23 -11.01 4.93
N GLY A 150 1.21 -11.74 4.37
CA GLY A 150 1.49 -13.14 4.66
C GLY A 150 0.98 -14.03 3.53
N THR A 151 -0.25 -14.52 3.63
CA THR A 151 -0.83 -15.53 2.72
C THR A 151 -1.87 -14.94 1.77
N GLY A 152 -2.12 -15.63 0.65
CA GLY A 152 -3.18 -15.25 -0.29
C GLY A 152 -4.56 -15.13 0.35
N SER A 153 -4.90 -15.98 1.32
CA SER A 153 -6.16 -15.90 2.06
C SER A 153 -6.26 -14.62 2.90
N ASN A 154 -5.19 -14.25 3.62
CA ASN A 154 -5.17 -12.99 4.38
C ASN A 154 -5.33 -11.79 3.46
N LEU A 155 -4.68 -11.83 2.29
CA LEU A 155 -4.80 -10.79 1.27
C LEU A 155 -6.22 -10.70 0.72
N PHE A 156 -6.88 -11.84 0.46
CA PHE A 156 -8.28 -11.87 0.03
C PHE A 156 -9.20 -11.17 1.05
N TYR A 157 -9.12 -11.54 2.32
CA TYR A 157 -9.94 -10.90 3.36
C TYR A 157 -9.60 -9.42 3.55
N ALA A 158 -8.32 -9.04 3.41
CA ALA A 158 -7.92 -7.65 3.48
C ALA A 158 -8.49 -6.81 2.33
N CYS A 159 -8.43 -7.31 1.09
CA CYS A 159 -9.05 -6.67 -0.08
C CYS A 159 -10.58 -6.60 0.05
N GLN A 160 -11.22 -7.67 0.53
CA GLN A 160 -12.67 -7.69 0.71
C GLN A 160 -13.13 -6.65 1.75
N ARG A 161 -12.37 -6.49 2.84
CA ARG A 161 -12.65 -5.50 3.88
C ARG A 161 -12.43 -4.07 3.38
N ASP A 162 -11.31 -3.81 2.71
CA ASP A 162 -10.87 -2.45 2.40
C ASP A 162 -11.42 -1.91 1.07
N PHE A 163 -11.66 -2.80 0.10
CA PHE A 163 -12.02 -2.45 -1.27
C PHE A 163 -13.28 -3.15 -1.78
N HIS A 164 -13.85 -4.06 -0.99
CA HIS A 164 -15.05 -4.86 -1.36
C HIS A 164 -14.87 -5.67 -2.65
N CYS A 165 -13.65 -6.15 -2.89
CA CYS A 165 -13.33 -7.00 -4.04
C CYS A 165 -12.19 -7.98 -3.73
N SER A 166 -12.02 -8.96 -4.61
CA SER A 166 -10.88 -9.87 -4.59
C SER A 166 -9.58 -9.17 -5.03
N PRO A 167 -8.40 -9.72 -4.68
CA PRO A 167 -7.11 -9.17 -5.13
C PRO A 167 -6.96 -9.12 -6.65
N SER A 168 -7.53 -10.09 -7.37
CA SER A 168 -7.53 -10.12 -8.84
C SER A 168 -8.40 -9.00 -9.42
N GLU A 169 -9.61 -8.81 -8.89
CA GLU A 169 -10.47 -7.69 -9.31
C GLU A 169 -9.85 -6.33 -8.97
N ARG A 170 -9.15 -6.23 -7.84
CA ARG A 170 -8.40 -5.02 -7.46
C ARG A 170 -7.31 -4.72 -8.48
N ARG A 171 -6.52 -5.72 -8.88
CA ARG A 171 -5.50 -5.59 -9.94
C ARG A 171 -6.10 -5.04 -11.22
N ASP A 172 -7.18 -5.64 -11.70
CA ASP A 172 -7.84 -5.22 -12.93
C ASP A 172 -8.43 -3.80 -12.81
N ALA A 173 -8.84 -3.38 -11.60
CA ALA A 173 -9.41 -2.06 -11.37
C ALA A 173 -8.38 -0.92 -11.29
N ILE A 174 -7.13 -1.19 -10.87
CA ILE A 174 -6.11 -0.16 -10.65
C ILE A 174 -5.02 -0.11 -11.71
N ARG A 175 -4.89 -1.17 -12.51
CA ARG A 175 -3.83 -1.29 -13.51
C ARG A 175 -4.22 -0.58 -14.81
N GLU A 176 -3.35 0.32 -15.26
CA GLU A 176 -3.48 0.99 -16.55
C GLU A 176 -2.54 0.37 -17.59
N TRP A 177 -2.70 0.79 -18.84
CA TRP A 177 -1.81 0.38 -19.92
C TRP A 177 -0.36 0.82 -19.62
N ASN A 178 0.60 -0.06 -19.87
CA ASN A 178 2.04 0.13 -19.57
C ASN A 178 2.42 0.32 -18.09
N ASP A 179 1.55 -0.01 -17.13
CA ASP A 179 1.92 -0.02 -15.71
C ASP A 179 2.82 -1.20 -15.33
N VAL A 180 2.61 -2.38 -15.96
CA VAL A 180 3.48 -3.54 -15.69
C VAL A 180 4.91 -3.23 -16.11
N GLY A 181 5.84 -3.47 -15.18
CA GLY A 181 7.26 -3.18 -15.36
C GLY A 181 7.58 -1.69 -15.35
N ARG A 182 6.62 -0.80 -15.07
CA ARG A 182 6.88 0.64 -14.94
C ARG A 182 7.84 0.94 -13.80
N PHE A 183 7.86 0.12 -12.76
CA PHE A 183 8.77 0.21 -11.63
C PHE A 183 9.44 -1.14 -11.36
N ARG A 184 10.69 -1.12 -10.88
CA ARG A 184 11.50 -2.30 -10.55
C ARG A 184 12.17 -2.16 -9.19
#